data_AF-A0AAE3VY52-F1
#
_entry.id   AF-A0AAE3VY52-F1
#
_cell.length_a   1.000
_cell.length_b   1.000
_cell.length_c   1.000
_cell.angle_alpha   90.00
_cell.angle_beta   90.00
_cell.angle_gamma   90.00
#
_symmetry.space_group_name_H-M   'P 1'
#
loop_
_entity.id
_entity.type
_entity.pdbx_description
1 polymer ?
#
loop_
_entity_poly.entity_id
_entity_poly.type
_entity_poly.pdbx_seq_one_letter_code
_entity_poly.pdbx_strand_id
1 'polypeptide(L)'
;MSPTDLQLKRYERSLTRLLAAFDHARVIYNRRHDGRLSGARRHVQVMIYGAVAGLPVTVAVECRQQHRPVGISCVDYFVAKLEDVGADRGVLYSCAGFTGPAASRAAHTHDPAVLAISIGEPAARPRIPRQRRGGTSADYAHFLRYPAAG
;
A
#
# COMPACT_ATOMS: atom_id res chain seq x y z
N MET A 1 -11.05 -11.41 -18.53
CA MET A 1 -11.16 -10.44 -17.42
C MET A 1 -9.85 -9.67 -17.36
N SER A 2 -9.86 -8.33 -17.37
CA SER A 2 -8.61 -7.57 -17.44
C SER A 2 -7.80 -7.74 -16.14
N PRO A 3 -6.45 -7.58 -16.16
CA PRO A 3 -5.63 -7.62 -14.94
C PRO A 3 -6.11 -6.63 -13.87
N THR A 4 -6.59 -5.45 -14.29
CA THR A 4 -7.15 -4.41 -13.42
C THR A 4 -8.44 -4.87 -12.74
N ASP A 5 -9.35 -5.54 -13.46
CA ASP A 5 -10.60 -6.08 -12.90
C ASP A 5 -10.33 -7.15 -11.83
N LEU A 6 -9.29 -7.97 -12.04
CA LEU A 6 -8.89 -8.99 -11.07
C LEU A 6 -8.31 -8.36 -9.80
N GLN A 7 -7.48 -7.33 -9.93
CA GLN A 7 -6.93 -6.58 -8.79
C GLN A 7 -8.03 -5.89 -7.99
N LEU A 8 -9.02 -5.29 -8.67
CA LEU A 8 -10.19 -4.68 -8.03
C LEU A 8 -10.98 -5.72 -7.22
N LYS A 9 -11.31 -6.88 -7.83
CA LYS A 9 -12.00 -7.97 -7.11
C LYS A 9 -11.22 -8.49 -5.91
N ARG A 10 -9.89 -8.55 -6.01
CA ARG A 10 -9.02 -8.96 -4.89
C ARG A 10 -9.05 -7.92 -3.76
N TYR A 11 -8.99 -6.64 -4.10
CA TYR A 11 -9.14 -5.54 -3.15
C TYR A 11 -10.50 -5.60 -2.44
N GLU A 12 -11.60 -5.66 -3.20
CA GLU A 12 -12.96 -5.72 -2.65
C GLU A 12 -13.14 -6.91 -1.72
N ARG A 13 -12.73 -8.11 -2.15
CA ARG A 13 -12.79 -9.31 -1.30
C ARG A 13 -11.96 -9.18 -0.03
N SER A 14 -10.79 -8.56 -0.10
CA SER A 14 -9.97 -8.33 1.10
C SER A 14 -10.62 -7.32 2.04
N LEU A 15 -11.22 -6.25 1.50
CA LEU A 15 -11.92 -5.25 2.28
C LEU A 15 -13.16 -5.85 2.95
N THR A 16 -13.93 -6.69 2.25
CA THR A 16 -15.06 -7.43 2.83
C THR A 16 -14.62 -8.31 3.99
N ARG A 17 -13.50 -9.03 3.86
CA ARG A 17 -12.95 -9.85 4.95
C ARG A 17 -12.51 -9.02 6.14
N LEU A 18 -11.91 -7.85 5.90
CA LEU A 18 -11.56 -6.90 6.96
C LEU A 18 -12.81 -6.42 7.69
N LEU A 19 -13.86 -6.03 6.96
CA LEU A 19 -15.11 -5.54 7.55
C LEU A 19 -15.83 -6.62 8.36
N ALA A 20 -15.75 -7.89 7.94
CA ALA A 20 -16.32 -9.02 8.68
C ALA A 20 -15.66 -9.29 10.04
N ALA A 21 -14.49 -8.69 10.32
CA ALA A 21 -13.82 -8.82 11.60
C ALA A 21 -14.33 -7.85 12.68
N PHE A 22 -15.16 -6.87 12.31
CA PHE A 22 -15.74 -5.90 13.24
C PHE A 22 -17.10 -6.39 13.73
N ASP A 23 -17.41 -6.11 14.99
CA ASP A 23 -18.73 -6.38 15.58
C ASP A 23 -19.80 -5.52 14.88
N HIS A 24 -19.45 -4.27 14.63
CA HIS A 24 -20.21 -3.28 13.87
C HIS A 24 -19.22 -2.29 13.26
N ALA A 25 -19.47 -1.86 12.03
CA ALA A 25 -18.60 -0.95 11.30
C ALA A 25 -19.41 0.15 10.59
N ARG A 26 -19.02 1.40 10.82
CA ARG A 26 -19.41 2.55 10.02
C ARG A 26 -18.28 2.86 9.05
N VAL A 27 -18.56 2.75 7.76
CA VAL A 27 -17.58 2.95 6.69
C VAL A 27 -17.84 4.26 5.96
N ILE A 28 -16.79 5.05 5.77
CA ILE A 28 -16.82 6.30 5.01
C ILE A 28 -15.81 6.20 3.87
N TYR A 29 -16.25 6.50 2.65
CA TYR A 29 -15.41 6.46 1.47
C TYR A 29 -15.00 7.87 1.01
N ASN A 30 -13.77 7.99 0.48
CA ASN A 30 -13.21 9.14 -0.22
C ASN A 30 -13.48 10.50 0.44
N ARG A 31 -13.17 10.60 1.74
CA ARG A 31 -13.43 11.81 2.54
C ARG A 31 -12.15 12.51 2.94
N ARG A 32 -12.22 13.83 3.06
CA ARG A 32 -11.19 14.65 3.71
C ARG A 32 -11.48 14.80 5.21
N HIS A 33 -10.47 14.57 6.01
CA HIS A 33 -10.45 14.72 7.47
C HIS A 33 -9.53 15.86 7.84
N ASP A 34 -9.87 16.61 8.88
CA ASP A 34 -8.96 17.62 9.44
C ASP A 34 -7.84 16.92 10.21
N GLY A 35 -6.61 17.29 9.88
CA GLY A 35 -5.43 16.80 10.58
C GLY A 35 -5.40 17.33 12.00
N ARG A 36 -5.47 16.44 12.98
CA ARG A 36 -5.44 16.73 14.41
C ARG A 36 -4.10 17.31 14.85
N LEU A 37 -3.01 16.95 14.18
CA LEU A 37 -1.66 17.40 14.49
C LEU A 37 -1.23 18.56 13.60
N SER A 38 -1.49 18.45 12.30
CA SER A 38 -1.01 19.44 11.32
C SER A 38 -2.00 20.55 10.98
N GLY A 39 -3.29 20.40 11.30
CA GLY A 39 -4.36 21.25 10.82
C GLY A 39 -4.69 21.10 9.32
N ALA A 40 -3.93 20.29 8.57
CA ALA A 40 -4.11 20.13 7.13
C ALA A 40 -5.23 19.13 6.80
N ARG A 41 -5.95 19.38 5.69
CA ARG A 41 -6.97 18.44 5.18
C ARG A 41 -6.29 17.19 4.60
N ARG A 42 -6.57 16.01 5.16
CA ARG A 42 -6.08 14.71 4.69
C ARG A 42 -7.17 13.93 3.98
N HIS A 43 -6.95 13.56 2.72
CA HIS A 43 -7.83 12.62 2.03
C HIS A 43 -7.56 11.19 2.51
N VAL A 44 -8.61 10.44 2.82
CA VAL A 44 -8.60 9.02 3.18
C VAL A 44 -9.58 8.28 2.26
N GLN A 45 -9.11 7.21 1.60
CA GLN A 45 -9.94 6.46 0.65
C GLN A 45 -11.04 5.66 1.34
N VAL A 46 -10.74 4.97 2.44
CA VAL A 46 -11.75 4.35 3.30
C VAL A 46 -11.40 4.58 4.76
N MET A 47 -12.36 5.07 5.53
CA MET A 47 -12.25 5.23 6.97
C MET A 47 -13.32 4.35 7.63
N ILE A 48 -12.89 3.45 8.51
CA ILE A 48 -13.74 2.51 9.21
C ILE A 48 -13.72 2.89 10.68
N TYR A 49 -14.90 3.12 11.24
CA TYR A 49 -15.10 3.29 12.68
C TYR A 49 -15.91 2.12 13.19
N GLY A 50 -15.42 1.39 14.18
CA GLY A 50 -16.16 0.25 14.70
C GLY A 50 -15.58 -0.28 16.00
N ALA A 51 -15.91 -1.52 16.30
CA ALA A 51 -15.35 -2.25 17.44
C ALA A 51 -14.94 -3.67 17.06
N VAL A 52 -13.95 -4.21 17.75
CA VAL A 52 -13.54 -5.62 17.68
C VAL A 52 -13.53 -6.16 19.10
N ALA A 53 -14.35 -7.20 19.36
CA ALA A 53 -14.54 -7.74 20.71
C ALA A 53 -14.93 -6.66 21.73
N GLY A 54 -15.80 -5.71 21.32
CA GLY A 54 -16.28 -4.61 22.14
C GLY A 54 -15.29 -3.44 22.32
N LEU A 55 -14.06 -3.54 21.81
CA LEU A 55 -13.07 -2.48 21.91
C LEU A 55 -13.14 -1.54 20.70
N PRO A 56 -13.30 -0.21 20.88
CA PRO A 56 -13.38 0.71 19.77
C PRO A 56 -12.07 0.76 18.99
N VAL A 57 -12.18 0.77 17.66
CA VAL A 57 -11.04 0.87 16.76
C VAL A 57 -11.40 1.64 15.50
N THR A 58 -10.49 2.51 15.10
CA THR A 58 -10.55 3.32 13.89
C THR A 58 -9.47 2.86 12.91
N VAL A 59 -9.87 2.52 11.69
CA VAL A 59 -8.96 2.02 10.66
C VAL A 59 -9.05 2.88 9.40
N ALA A 60 -7.91 3.40 8.95
CA ALA A 60 -7.83 4.04 7.64
C ALA A 60 -7.24 3.07 6.60
N VAL A 61 -7.78 3.10 5.39
CA VAL A 61 -7.36 2.24 4.29
C VAL A 61 -6.99 3.10 3.09
N GLU A 62 -5.90 2.73 2.44
CA GLU A 62 -5.42 3.33 1.20
C GLU A 62 -4.99 2.22 0.23
N CYS A 63 -5.19 2.45 -1.06
CA CYS A 63 -4.80 1.56 -2.15
C CYS A 63 -3.92 2.28 -3.16
N ARG A 64 -2.72 1.73 -3.40
CA ARG A 64 -1.73 2.23 -4.36
C ARG A 64 -1.81 1.41 -5.63
N GLN A 65 -2.29 2.03 -6.70
CA GLN A 65 -2.47 1.41 -8.01
C GLN A 65 -1.28 1.64 -8.96
N GLN A 66 -0.14 2.08 -8.44
CA GLN A 66 1.05 2.37 -9.24
C GLN A 66 1.71 1.09 -9.75
N HIS A 67 2.41 1.18 -10.89
CA HIS A 67 3.16 0.07 -11.48
C HIS A 67 4.45 -0.29 -10.73
N ARG A 68 4.93 0.57 -9.83
CA ARG A 68 6.17 0.34 -9.06
C ARG A 68 5.85 -0.08 -7.64
N PRO A 69 6.64 -1.00 -7.05
CA PRO A 69 6.49 -1.38 -5.65
C PRO A 69 6.57 -0.17 -4.72
N VAL A 70 5.77 -0.19 -3.66
CA VAL A 70 5.74 0.84 -2.62
C VAL A 70 7.07 0.86 -1.86
N GLY A 71 7.66 2.05 -1.72
CA GLY A 71 8.90 2.30 -0.97
C GLY A 71 8.64 2.82 0.45
N ILE A 72 9.71 2.97 1.24
CA ILE A 72 9.66 3.40 2.66
C ILE A 72 8.95 4.75 2.81
N SER A 73 9.28 5.74 1.97
CA SER A 73 8.69 7.09 2.08
C SER A 73 7.16 7.09 1.96
N CYS A 74 6.59 6.15 1.20
CA CYS A 74 5.14 6.02 1.08
C CYS A 74 4.52 5.39 2.34
N VAL A 75 5.24 4.49 3.00
CA VAL A 75 4.83 3.94 4.30
C VAL A 75 4.90 5.04 5.36
N ASP A 76 6.01 5.78 5.45
CA ASP A 76 6.15 6.88 6.42
C ASP A 76 5.10 7.98 6.22
N TYR A 77 4.83 8.36 4.97
CA TYR A 77 3.74 9.29 4.66
C TYR A 77 2.38 8.75 5.11
N PHE A 78 2.14 7.45 4.96
CA PHE A 78 0.91 6.83 5.42
C PHE A 78 0.83 6.82 6.95
N VAL A 79 1.90 6.48 7.67
CA VAL A 79 1.96 6.56 9.15
C VAL A 79 1.64 7.97 9.62
N ALA A 80 2.33 8.98 9.08
CA ALA A 80 2.07 10.37 9.43
C ALA A 80 0.62 10.79 9.12
N LYS A 81 0.02 10.26 8.04
CA LYS A 81 -1.41 10.49 7.76
C LYS A 81 -2.30 9.86 8.83
N LEU A 82 -2.02 8.63 9.26
CA LEU A 82 -2.79 7.92 10.28
C LEU A 82 -2.79 8.67 11.62
N GLU A 83 -1.61 9.12 12.05
CA GLU A 83 -1.44 9.95 13.25
C GLU A 83 -2.29 11.23 13.13
N ASP A 84 -2.19 11.90 11.98
CA ASP A 84 -2.87 13.17 11.76
C ASP A 84 -4.40 13.02 11.68
N VAL A 85 -4.93 11.95 11.08
CA VAL A 85 -6.39 11.70 11.10
C VAL A 85 -6.86 11.00 12.39
N GLY A 86 -5.91 10.61 13.24
CA GLY A 86 -6.05 9.81 14.46
C GLY A 86 -6.80 8.49 14.22
N ALA A 87 -6.28 7.69 13.29
CA ALA A 87 -6.65 6.29 13.13
C ALA A 87 -5.72 5.42 13.98
N ASP A 88 -6.27 4.42 14.65
CA ASP A 88 -5.50 3.48 15.50
C ASP A 88 -4.70 2.47 14.66
N ARG A 89 -5.22 2.16 13.46
CA ARG A 89 -4.61 1.21 12.52
C ARG A 89 -4.69 1.71 11.08
N GLY A 90 -3.76 1.27 10.26
CA GLY A 90 -3.75 1.50 8.82
C GLY A 90 -3.67 0.21 8.01
N VAL A 91 -4.41 0.14 6.90
CA VAL A 91 -4.23 -0.89 5.87
C VAL A 91 -3.78 -0.23 4.57
N LEU A 92 -2.58 -0.58 4.10
CA LEU A 92 -2.02 -0.09 2.86
C LEU A 92 -2.00 -1.21 1.83
N TYR A 93 -2.88 -1.10 0.82
CA TYR A 93 -2.91 -1.99 -0.32
C TYR A 93 -1.97 -1.52 -1.43
N SER A 94 -1.36 -2.46 -2.16
CA SER A 94 -0.54 -2.17 -3.34
C SER A 94 -0.78 -3.16 -4.47
N CYS A 95 -1.04 -2.65 -5.68
CA CYS A 95 -1.13 -3.47 -6.90
C CYS A 95 0.24 -4.01 -7.34
N ALA A 96 1.33 -3.28 -7.10
CA ALA A 96 2.70 -3.71 -7.48
C ALA A 96 3.52 -4.26 -6.30
N GLY A 97 2.88 -4.45 -5.14
CA GLY A 97 3.53 -4.88 -3.91
C GLY A 97 4.41 -3.82 -3.25
N PHE A 98 5.34 -4.28 -2.41
CA PHE A 98 6.20 -3.45 -1.56
C PHE A 98 7.67 -3.83 -1.79
N THR A 99 8.59 -2.89 -1.60
CA THR A 99 10.00 -3.25 -1.45
C THR A 99 10.19 -3.97 -0.11
N GLY A 100 11.22 -4.82 -0.01
CA GLY A 100 11.56 -5.51 1.24
C GLY A 100 11.70 -4.56 2.44
N PRO A 101 12.45 -3.45 2.32
CA PRO A 101 12.53 -2.45 3.38
C PRO A 101 11.20 -1.76 3.71
N ALA A 102 10.32 -1.51 2.74
CA ALA A 102 9.00 -0.92 3.01
C ALA A 102 8.07 -1.89 3.74
N ALA A 103 8.06 -3.17 3.35
CA ALA A 103 7.32 -4.21 4.06
C ALA A 103 7.82 -4.36 5.50
N SER A 104 9.15 -4.37 5.70
CA SER A 104 9.75 -4.41 7.04
C SER A 104 9.36 -3.17 7.85
N ARG A 105 9.44 -1.97 7.28
CA ARG A 105 9.04 -0.71 7.93
C ARG A 105 7.59 -0.75 8.40
N ALA A 106 6.67 -1.23 7.55
CA ALA A 106 5.25 -1.36 7.90
C ALA A 106 5.05 -2.36 9.06
N ALA A 107 5.67 -3.55 8.98
CA ALA A 107 5.52 -4.62 9.97
C ALA A 107 6.03 -4.24 11.38
N HIS A 108 6.98 -3.30 11.47
CA HIS A 108 7.53 -2.80 12.74
C HIS A 108 6.96 -1.44 13.14
N THR A 109 5.84 -1.02 12.55
CA THR A 109 5.08 0.15 13.02
C THR A 109 3.98 -0.33 13.96
N HIS A 110 3.94 0.18 15.19
CA HIS A 110 3.05 -0.32 16.24
C HIS A 110 1.98 0.68 16.67
N ASP A 111 2.25 1.99 16.56
CA ASP A 111 1.31 3.02 16.95
C ASP A 111 1.46 4.24 16.02
N PRO A 112 0.55 4.43 15.04
CA PRO A 112 -0.53 3.52 14.64
C PRO A 112 -0.01 2.30 13.85
N ALA A 113 -0.52 1.09 14.12
CA ALA A 113 -0.02 -0.11 13.46
C ALA A 113 -0.44 -0.21 11.99
N VAL A 114 0.47 -0.69 11.12
CA VAL A 114 0.26 -0.75 9.67
C VAL A 114 0.29 -2.18 9.14
N LEU A 115 -0.77 -2.56 8.41
CA LEU A 115 -0.83 -3.79 7.63
C LEU A 115 -0.60 -3.50 6.14
N ALA A 116 0.46 -4.05 5.56
CA ALA A 116 0.78 -3.94 4.14
C ALA A 116 0.26 -5.16 3.37
N ILE A 117 -0.59 -4.96 2.36
CA ILE A 117 -1.21 -6.03 1.58
C ILE A 117 -0.93 -5.86 0.08
N SER A 118 -0.34 -6.87 -0.55
CA SER A 118 -0.16 -6.90 -2.01
C SER A 118 -1.37 -7.58 -2.67
N ILE A 119 -2.01 -6.92 -3.64
CA ILE A 119 -3.21 -7.44 -4.34
C ILE A 119 -2.92 -7.87 -5.78
N GLY A 120 -1.86 -7.35 -6.40
CA GLY A 120 -1.35 -7.87 -7.66
C GLY A 120 -0.45 -9.08 -7.45
N GLU A 121 -0.18 -9.80 -8.55
CA GLU A 121 0.97 -10.70 -8.57
C GLU A 121 2.24 -9.84 -8.50
N PRO A 122 3.29 -10.26 -7.77
CA PRO A 122 4.56 -9.60 -7.89
C PRO A 122 4.95 -9.71 -9.36
N ALA A 123 4.88 -8.60 -10.10
CA ALA A 123 5.46 -8.54 -11.43
C ALA A 123 6.90 -9.01 -11.22
N ALA A 124 7.24 -10.18 -11.79
CA ALA A 124 8.57 -10.71 -11.73
C ALA A 124 9.47 -9.62 -12.32
N ARG A 125 10.08 -8.80 -11.45
CA ARG A 125 11.03 -7.80 -11.88
C ARG A 125 12.12 -8.61 -12.59
N PRO A 126 12.44 -8.34 -13.86
CA PRO A 126 13.68 -8.86 -14.40
C PRO A 126 14.77 -8.44 -13.42
N ARG A 127 15.49 -9.41 -12.87
CA ARG A 127 16.65 -9.15 -12.03
C ARG A 127 17.64 -8.43 -12.95
N ILE A 128 17.71 -7.11 -12.87
CA ILE A 128 18.85 -6.38 -13.43
C ILE A 128 20.05 -6.93 -12.66
N PRO A 129 21.00 -7.63 -13.32
CA PRO A 129 22.17 -8.15 -12.64
C PRO A 129 22.86 -7.01 -11.90
N ARG A 130 23.18 -7.20 -10.62
CA ARG A 130 24.00 -6.22 -9.90
C ARG A 130 25.32 -6.12 -10.65
N GLN A 131 25.67 -4.90 -11.08
CA GLN A 131 26.97 -4.62 -11.66
C GLN A 131 28.04 -5.04 -10.64
N ARG A 132 28.75 -6.14 -10.90
CA ARG A 132 29.98 -6.44 -10.17
C ARG A 132 30.94 -5.33 -10.56
N ARG A 133 31.54 -4.64 -9.58
CA ARG A 133 32.52 -3.57 -9.84
C ARG A 133 33.57 -4.10 -10.81
N GLY A 134 33.66 -3.51 -12.01
CA GLY A 134 34.72 -3.82 -12.99
C GLY A 134 34.34 -4.07 -14.46
N GLY A 135 33.09 -3.88 -14.91
CA GLY A 135 32.72 -4.08 -16.32
C GLY A 135 32.88 -2.82 -17.19
N THR A 136 33.60 -2.91 -18.30
CA THR A 136 33.81 -1.82 -19.27
C THR A 136 32.54 -1.54 -20.10
N SER A 137 32.49 -0.35 -20.72
CA SER A 137 31.37 0.24 -21.47
C SER A 137 30.76 -0.61 -22.60
N ALA A 138 31.31 -1.77 -22.95
CA ALA A 138 30.82 -2.64 -24.01
C ALA A 138 29.53 -3.42 -23.64
N ASP A 139 29.25 -3.62 -22.35
CA ASP A 139 28.11 -4.46 -21.90
C ASP A 139 26.73 -3.79 -22.03
N TYR A 140 26.66 -2.48 -22.26
CA TYR A 140 25.38 -1.75 -22.37
C TYR A 140 24.69 -1.94 -23.73
N ALA A 141 25.44 -2.22 -24.81
CA ALA A 141 24.91 -2.24 -26.18
C ALA A 141 24.00 -3.44 -26.48
N HIS A 142 24.03 -4.49 -25.65
CA HIS A 142 23.17 -5.67 -25.82
C HIS A 142 21.76 -5.48 -25.23
N PHE A 143 21.57 -4.55 -24.29
CA PHE A 143 20.28 -4.34 -23.60
C PHE A 143 19.31 -3.41 -24.35
N LEU A 144 19.78 -2.66 -25.35
CA LEU A 144 18.94 -1.75 -26.16
C LEU A 144 18.36 -2.42 -27.42
N ARG A 145 18.65 -3.70 -27.65
CA ARG A 145 18.11 -4.48 -28.78
C ARG A 145 17.03 -5.44 -28.32
N TYR A 146 15.90 -4.91 -27.89
CA TYR A 146 14.64 -5.62 -28.04
C TYR A 146 13.63 -4.65 -28.66
N PRO A 147 13.08 -4.97 -29.85
CA PRO A 147 12.02 -4.16 -30.42
C PRO A 147 10.79 -4.27 -29.51
N ALA A 148 10.09 -3.16 -29.31
CA ALA A 148 8.74 -3.19 -28.79
C ALA A 148 7.91 -4.06 -29.75
N ALA A 149 7.49 -5.24 -29.29
CA ALA A 149 6.55 -6.07 -30.01
C ALA A 149 5.16 -5.42 -29.93
N GLY A 150 4.49 -5.34 -31.08
CA GLY A 150 3.12 -4.84 -31.24
C GLY A 150 2.04 -5.82 -30.78
#